data_AF-A0A8J6R7U6-F1
#
_entry.id   AF-A0A8J6R7U6-F1
#
_cell.length_a   1.000
_cell.length_b   1.000
_cell.length_c   1.000
_cell.angle_alpha   90.00
_cell.angle_beta   90.00
_cell.angle_gamma   90.00
#
_symmetry.space_group_name_H-M   'P 1'
#
loop_
_entity.id
_entity.type
_entity.pdbx_description
1 polymer ?
#
loop_
_entity_poly.entity_id
_entity_poly.type
_entity_poly.pdbx_seq_one_letter_code
_entity_poly.pdbx_strand_id
1 'polypeptide(L)'
;MLTENKSCLSYWFPKLEVEGIPVPKTEIITTDIDLDQLLENTVPEGFSQFVSAIQAAGDRLGYPCFLRTGHTSGKHDWLRTCYLDHPCSNVIGQHIVDLVEFSVCVDFFGLPTRVWAVRELLKTEPAFHAFHGLPITKERRYFIRDGKVEHHQPYWPPGAIAGHTEEPLWQELLAELNDETPETLTALTHLSEQVAAVMDGYWSVDWL
;
A
#
# COMPACT_ATOMS: atom_id res chain seq x y z
N MET A 1 -21.54 16.25 -10.62
CA MET A 1 -20.24 16.32 -9.93
C MET A 1 -19.78 14.89 -9.74
N LEU A 2 -18.76 14.45 -10.48
CA LEU A 2 -18.06 13.22 -10.11
C LEU A 2 -17.43 13.52 -8.75
N THR A 3 -17.89 12.86 -7.70
CA THR A 3 -17.27 12.94 -6.38
C THR A 3 -15.80 12.58 -6.52
N GLU A 4 -14.90 13.46 -6.08
CA GLU A 4 -13.46 13.15 -6.04
C GLU A 4 -13.26 11.80 -5.34
N ASN A 5 -12.52 10.89 -5.97
CA ASN A 5 -12.26 9.56 -5.43
C ASN A 5 -11.25 9.70 -4.27
N LYS A 6 -11.79 9.94 -3.07
CA LYS A 6 -11.02 10.20 -1.85
C LYS A 6 -10.08 9.06 -1.48
N SER A 7 -10.40 7.81 -1.85
CA SER A 7 -9.57 6.64 -1.56
C SER A 7 -8.33 6.53 -2.46
N CYS A 8 -8.29 7.27 -3.58
CA CYS A 8 -7.14 7.26 -4.49
C CYS A 8 -5.93 7.94 -3.85
N LEU A 9 -4.75 7.33 -3.97
CA LEU A 9 -3.49 7.89 -3.47
C LEU A 9 -3.22 9.32 -3.94
N SER A 10 -3.52 9.63 -5.20
CA SER A 10 -3.35 10.97 -5.75
C SER A 10 -4.22 12.05 -5.08
N TYR A 11 -5.26 11.67 -4.34
CA TYR A 11 -6.08 12.61 -3.58
C TYR A 11 -5.50 12.90 -2.20
N TRP A 12 -5.16 11.86 -1.43
CA TRP A 12 -4.78 12.03 -0.02
C TRP A 12 -3.28 12.27 0.16
N PHE A 13 -2.41 11.67 -0.65
CA PHE A 13 -0.96 11.76 -0.46
C PHE A 13 -0.45 13.21 -0.48
N PRO A 14 -0.80 14.05 -1.48
CA PRO A 14 -0.31 15.43 -1.53
C PRO A 14 -0.74 16.28 -0.32
N LYS A 15 -1.91 15.99 0.27
CA LYS A 15 -2.41 16.70 1.44
C LYS A 15 -1.56 16.41 2.67
N LEU A 16 -1.19 15.14 2.87
CA LEU A 16 -0.34 14.74 3.99
C LEU A 16 1.08 15.28 3.82
N GLU A 17 1.61 15.22 2.59
CA GLU A 17 2.98 15.67 2.28
C GLU A 17 3.17 17.17 2.51
N VAL A 18 2.23 18.00 2.05
CA VAL A 18 2.29 19.47 2.23
C VAL A 18 2.25 19.87 3.71
N GLU A 19 1.54 19.11 4.53
CA GLU A 19 1.39 19.35 5.97
C GLU A 19 2.55 18.78 6.78
N GLY A 20 3.55 18.18 6.12
CA GLY A 20 4.73 17.60 6.76
C GLY A 20 4.42 16.35 7.58
N ILE A 21 3.27 15.72 7.35
CA ILE A 21 2.92 14.46 8.00
C ILE A 21 3.88 13.38 7.46
N PRO A 22 4.51 12.57 8.34
CA PRO A 22 5.44 11.55 7.90
C PRO A 22 4.79 10.56 6.93
N VAL A 23 5.26 10.57 5.68
CA VAL A 23 4.85 9.64 4.63
C VAL A 23 6.10 9.13 3.90
N PRO A 24 6.12 7.86 3.43
CA PRO A 24 7.19 7.38 2.57
C PRO A 24 7.34 8.25 1.32
N LYS A 25 8.59 8.50 0.88
CA LYS A 25 8.84 9.16 -0.40
C LYS A 25 8.08 8.42 -1.50
N THR A 26 7.38 9.17 -2.34
CA THR A 26 6.44 8.59 -3.29
C THR A 26 6.52 9.34 -4.62
N GLU A 27 6.64 8.59 -5.72
CA GLU A 27 6.49 9.10 -7.06
C GLU A 27 5.17 8.60 -7.65
N ILE A 28 4.28 9.54 -7.97
CA ILE A 28 2.98 9.26 -8.59
C ILE A 28 3.14 9.23 -10.11
N ILE A 29 2.63 8.17 -10.74
CA ILE A 29 2.64 7.98 -12.18
C ILE A 29 1.20 7.78 -12.64
N THR A 30 0.80 8.49 -13.68
CA THR A 30 -0.53 8.37 -14.29
C THR A 30 -0.44 7.79 -15.68
N THR A 31 -1.45 7.05 -16.09
CA THR A 31 -1.54 6.46 -17.43
C THR A 31 -2.97 6.47 -17.95
N ASP A 32 -3.12 6.72 -19.25
CA ASP A 32 -4.37 6.57 -19.99
C ASP A 32 -4.43 5.25 -20.78
N ILE A 33 -3.39 4.41 -20.64
CA ILE A 33 -3.35 3.09 -21.26
C ILE A 33 -4.46 2.23 -20.66
N ASP A 34 -5.20 1.56 -21.53
CA ASP A 34 -6.16 0.54 -21.15
C ASP A 34 -5.42 -0.75 -20.76
N LEU A 35 -5.02 -0.80 -19.49
CA LEU A 35 -4.24 -1.91 -18.94
C LEU A 35 -5.04 -3.21 -18.81
N ASP A 36 -6.37 -3.16 -18.89
CA ASP A 36 -7.22 -4.35 -18.79
C ASP A 36 -6.98 -5.31 -19.97
N GLN A 37 -6.50 -4.79 -21.11
CA GLN A 37 -6.07 -5.59 -22.27
C GLN A 37 -5.00 -6.63 -21.93
N LEU A 38 -4.20 -6.39 -20.89
CA LEU A 38 -3.19 -7.33 -20.43
C LEU A 38 -3.81 -8.65 -19.95
N LEU A 39 -5.03 -8.61 -19.41
CA LEU A 39 -5.77 -9.80 -18.95
C LEU A 39 -6.28 -10.65 -20.12
N GLU A 40 -6.38 -10.04 -21.31
CA GLU A 40 -6.72 -10.72 -22.56
C GLU A 40 -5.47 -11.19 -23.32
N ASN A 41 -4.29 -11.18 -22.68
CA ASN A 41 -2.99 -11.44 -23.29
C ASN A 41 -2.64 -10.49 -24.45
N THR A 42 -3.20 -9.29 -24.44
CA THR A 42 -2.90 -8.23 -25.41
C THR A 42 -2.02 -7.17 -24.76
N VAL A 43 -0.87 -6.86 -25.37
CA VAL A 43 0.01 -5.79 -24.88
C VAL A 43 -0.46 -4.45 -25.48
N PRO A 44 -1.03 -3.53 -24.67
CA PRO A 44 -1.54 -2.28 -25.20
C PRO A 44 -0.40 -1.36 -25.66
N GLU A 45 -0.69 -0.47 -26.61
CA GLU A 45 0.25 0.55 -27.05
C GLU A 45 0.66 1.43 -25.85
N GLY A 46 1.96 1.73 -25.74
CA GLY A 46 2.49 2.52 -24.63
C GLY A 46 2.91 1.71 -23.39
N PHE A 47 2.59 0.40 -23.32
CA PHE A 47 2.90 -0.40 -22.14
C PHE A 47 4.40 -0.41 -21.79
N SER A 48 5.27 -0.53 -22.79
CA SER A 48 6.73 -0.53 -22.56
C SER A 48 7.24 0.80 -21.98
N GLN A 49 6.63 1.91 -22.38
CA GLN A 49 6.95 3.25 -21.88
C GLN A 49 6.46 3.41 -20.44
N PHE A 50 5.29 2.84 -20.13
CA PHE A 50 4.76 2.82 -18.77
C PHE A 50 5.63 1.99 -17.81
N VAL A 51 6.05 0.78 -18.23
CA VAL A 51 7.03 -0.02 -17.49
C VAL A 51 8.33 0.77 -17.25
N SER A 52 8.82 1.46 -18.26
CA SER A 52 10.03 2.29 -18.16
C SER A 52 9.86 3.46 -17.19
N ALA A 53 8.67 4.07 -17.11
CA ALA A 53 8.38 5.14 -16.16
C ALA A 53 8.39 4.63 -14.70
N ILE A 54 7.82 3.45 -14.45
CA ILE A 54 7.85 2.78 -13.15
C ILE A 54 9.29 2.43 -12.75
N GLN A 55 10.07 1.86 -13.68
CA GLN A 55 11.47 1.56 -13.46
C GLN A 55 12.27 2.83 -13.12
N ALA A 56 12.10 3.90 -13.88
CA ALA A 56 12.80 5.15 -13.65
C ALA A 56 12.46 5.78 -12.29
N ALA A 57 11.23 5.61 -11.79
CA ALA A 57 10.86 6.02 -10.44
C ALA A 57 11.54 5.15 -9.36
N GLY A 58 11.62 3.84 -9.60
CA GLY A 58 12.40 2.92 -8.75
C GLY A 58 13.88 3.30 -8.71
N ASP A 59 14.49 3.63 -9.84
CA ASP A 59 15.90 4.07 -9.94
C ASP A 59 16.17 5.35 -9.14
N ARG A 60 15.21 6.29 -9.09
CA ARG A 60 15.32 7.55 -8.34
C ARG A 60 15.12 7.36 -6.84
N LEU A 61 14.16 6.54 -6.43
CA LEU A 61 13.84 6.27 -5.02
C LEU A 61 14.82 5.28 -4.38
N GLY A 62 15.39 4.38 -5.17
CA GLY A 62 16.21 3.25 -4.73
C GLY A 62 15.40 1.97 -4.56
N TYR A 63 16.08 0.83 -4.69
CA TYR A 63 15.53 -0.50 -4.48
C TYR A 63 16.00 -1.10 -3.14
N PRO A 64 15.19 -1.97 -2.50
CA PRO A 64 13.82 -2.32 -2.89
C PRO A 64 12.83 -1.16 -2.72
N CYS A 65 11.76 -1.15 -3.52
CA CYS A 65 10.69 -0.17 -3.46
C CYS A 65 9.31 -0.84 -3.50
N PHE A 66 8.28 -0.06 -3.17
CA PHE A 66 6.91 -0.53 -3.02
C PHE A 66 6.01 0.01 -4.15
N LEU A 67 5.53 -0.87 -5.01
CA LEU A 67 4.62 -0.57 -6.12
C LEU A 67 3.16 -0.71 -5.70
N ARG A 68 2.31 0.24 -6.11
CA ARG A 68 0.86 0.13 -5.93
C ARG A 68 0.08 0.90 -6.98
N THR A 69 -1.20 0.57 -7.14
CA THR A 69 -2.17 1.46 -7.78
C THR A 69 -2.62 2.55 -6.80
N GLY A 70 -3.44 3.48 -7.29
CA GLY A 70 -4.07 4.50 -6.49
C GLY A 70 -4.88 3.91 -5.32
N HIS A 71 -5.42 2.70 -5.49
CA HIS A 71 -6.39 2.13 -4.56
C HIS A 71 -5.91 0.88 -3.83
N THR A 72 -5.01 0.10 -4.44
CA THR A 72 -4.57 -1.18 -3.86
C THR A 72 -3.13 -1.50 -4.24
N SER A 73 -2.54 -2.47 -3.55
CA SER A 73 -1.18 -2.94 -3.76
C SER A 73 -1.07 -4.46 -3.80
N GLY A 74 -2.18 -5.21 -3.73
CA GLY A 74 -2.11 -6.67 -3.83
C GLY A 74 -1.22 -7.35 -2.77
N LYS A 75 -1.05 -6.74 -1.58
CA LYS A 75 -0.12 -7.20 -0.51
C LYS A 75 -0.26 -8.67 -0.11
N HIS A 76 -1.39 -9.30 -0.42
CA HIS A 76 -1.62 -10.72 -0.16
C HIS A 76 -0.83 -11.66 -1.10
N ASP A 77 -0.21 -11.13 -2.15
CA ASP A 77 0.72 -11.83 -3.04
C ASP A 77 2.00 -10.98 -3.23
N TRP A 78 2.71 -10.77 -2.12
CA TRP A 78 3.72 -9.72 -1.96
C TRP A 78 4.82 -9.72 -3.03
N LEU A 79 5.49 -10.86 -3.19
CA LEU A 79 6.62 -11.02 -4.12
C LEU A 79 6.22 -10.90 -5.59
N ARG A 80 4.93 -11.02 -5.90
CA ARG A 80 4.40 -10.95 -7.28
C ARG A 80 3.81 -9.60 -7.65
N THR A 81 3.46 -8.77 -6.66
CA THR A 81 2.68 -7.54 -6.90
C THR A 81 3.45 -6.29 -6.51
N CYS A 82 3.60 -6.01 -5.22
CA CYS A 82 4.02 -4.72 -4.73
C CYS A 82 5.50 -4.62 -4.34
N TYR A 83 6.22 -5.74 -4.26
CA TYR A 83 7.64 -5.73 -3.91
C TYR A 83 8.53 -5.70 -5.15
N LEU A 84 9.15 -4.56 -5.43
CA LEU A 84 10.16 -4.45 -6.49
C LEU A 84 11.55 -4.41 -5.85
N ASP A 85 12.36 -5.43 -6.07
CA ASP A 85 13.69 -5.57 -5.46
C ASP A 85 14.86 -5.16 -6.35
N HIS A 86 14.67 -5.07 -7.67
CA HIS A 86 15.70 -4.64 -8.62
C HIS A 86 15.10 -4.08 -9.94
N PRO A 87 15.85 -3.28 -10.71
CA PRO A 87 15.37 -2.67 -11.96
C PRO A 87 15.38 -3.67 -13.12
N CYS A 88 14.34 -4.49 -13.21
CA CYS A 88 14.19 -5.51 -14.26
C CYS A 88 12.86 -5.35 -14.99
N SER A 89 12.89 -4.83 -16.23
CA SER A 89 11.67 -4.37 -16.92
C SER A 89 10.63 -5.48 -17.17
N ASN A 90 11.05 -6.72 -17.46
CA ASN A 90 10.13 -7.85 -17.61
C ASN A 90 9.48 -8.25 -16.27
N VAL A 91 10.22 -8.19 -15.17
CA VAL A 91 9.68 -8.43 -13.82
C VAL A 91 8.70 -7.31 -13.46
N ILE A 92 9.08 -6.05 -13.63
CA ILE A 92 8.19 -4.90 -13.41
C ILE A 92 6.91 -5.01 -14.24
N GLY A 93 7.03 -5.40 -15.52
CA GLY A 93 5.88 -5.66 -16.39
C GLY A 93 4.94 -6.72 -15.80
N GLN A 94 5.48 -7.83 -15.28
CA GLN A 94 4.67 -8.87 -14.64
C GLN A 94 3.97 -8.37 -13.37
N HIS A 95 4.67 -7.59 -12.53
CA HIS A 95 4.06 -6.99 -11.34
C HIS A 95 2.88 -6.07 -11.68
N ILE A 96 2.98 -5.33 -12.79
CA ILE A 96 1.89 -4.50 -13.30
C ILE A 96 0.71 -5.38 -13.72
N VAL A 97 0.94 -6.47 -14.46
CA VAL A 97 -0.12 -7.43 -14.84
C VAL A 97 -0.82 -8.00 -13.61
N ASP A 98 -0.05 -8.50 -12.64
CA ASP A 98 -0.59 -9.11 -11.42
C ASP A 98 -1.38 -8.09 -10.57
N LEU A 99 -0.96 -6.82 -10.54
CA LEU A 99 -1.71 -5.73 -9.88
C LEU A 99 -2.98 -5.33 -10.63
N VAL A 100 -2.98 -5.37 -11.96
CA VAL A 100 -4.19 -5.13 -12.77
C VAL A 100 -5.20 -6.25 -12.52
N GLU A 101 -4.76 -7.51 -12.57
CA GLU A 101 -5.61 -8.67 -12.26
C GLU A 101 -6.22 -8.56 -10.86
N PHE A 102 -5.39 -8.25 -9.85
CA PHE A 102 -5.88 -8.05 -8.48
C PHE A 102 -6.89 -6.90 -8.40
N SER A 103 -6.64 -5.79 -9.09
CA SER A 103 -7.51 -4.61 -9.09
C SER A 103 -8.88 -4.94 -9.69
N VAL A 104 -8.95 -5.73 -10.75
CA VAL A 104 -10.22 -6.17 -11.35
C VAL A 104 -10.98 -7.14 -10.43
N CYS A 105 -10.28 -8.00 -9.69
CA CYS A 105 -10.88 -9.05 -8.87
C CYS A 105 -11.39 -8.60 -7.48
N VAL A 106 -10.90 -7.48 -6.94
CA VAL A 106 -11.10 -7.13 -5.52
C VAL A 106 -12.46 -6.49 -5.19
N ASP A 107 -13.21 -6.02 -6.18
CA ASP A 107 -14.55 -5.44 -6.01
C ASP A 107 -15.46 -5.80 -7.19
N PHE A 108 -16.78 -5.67 -7.04
CA PHE A 108 -17.78 -6.03 -8.05
C PHE A 108 -17.57 -5.31 -9.39
N PHE A 109 -17.03 -4.09 -9.35
CA PHE A 109 -16.70 -3.29 -10.54
C PHE A 109 -15.18 -3.14 -10.77
N GLY A 110 -14.35 -3.85 -10.00
CA GLY A 110 -12.92 -3.63 -9.96
C GLY A 110 -12.50 -2.26 -9.42
N LEU A 111 -11.19 -2.06 -9.27
CA LEU A 111 -10.56 -0.80 -8.88
C LEU A 111 -9.82 -0.17 -10.07
N PRO A 112 -9.85 1.17 -10.22
CA PRO A 112 -9.16 1.84 -11.33
C PRO A 112 -7.64 1.68 -11.29
N THR A 113 -7.03 1.49 -12.47
CA THR A 113 -5.58 1.34 -12.67
C THR A 113 -4.96 2.54 -13.41
N ARG A 114 -5.59 3.72 -13.34
CA ARG A 114 -5.08 4.96 -13.98
C ARG A 114 -3.99 5.69 -13.19
N VAL A 115 -3.97 5.47 -11.88
CA VAL A 115 -3.01 6.09 -10.95
C VAL A 115 -2.16 4.98 -10.35
N TRP A 116 -0.85 5.18 -10.37
CA TRP A 116 0.14 4.29 -9.80
C TRP A 116 1.10 5.10 -8.93
N ALA A 117 1.78 4.39 -8.03
CA ALA A 117 2.80 4.98 -7.21
C ALA A 117 3.94 3.98 -6.99
N VAL A 118 5.17 4.47 -7.13
CA VAL A 118 6.37 3.81 -6.59
C VAL A 118 6.74 4.53 -5.31
N ARG A 119 6.93 3.79 -4.22
CA ARG A 119 7.15 4.33 -2.88
C ARG A 119 8.41 3.77 -2.27
N GLU A 120 9.06 4.55 -1.43
CA GLU A 120 10.10 4.07 -0.52
C GLU A 120 9.57 2.90 0.30
N LEU A 121 10.32 1.79 0.31
CA LEU A 121 10.05 0.69 1.21
C LEU A 121 10.69 1.02 2.56
N LEU A 122 9.85 1.25 3.57
CA LEU A 122 10.33 1.53 4.92
C LEU A 122 11.08 0.31 5.47
N LYS A 123 12.24 0.56 6.08
CA LYS A 123 13.01 -0.48 6.76
C LYS A 123 12.28 -0.90 8.04
N THR A 124 12.06 -2.20 8.19
CA THR A 124 11.35 -2.79 9.33
C THR A 124 12.08 -4.02 9.86
N GLU A 125 11.70 -4.43 11.07
CA GLU A 125 12.11 -5.69 11.68
C GLU A 125 10.89 -6.63 11.69
N PRO A 126 10.73 -7.51 10.68
CA PRO A 126 9.60 -8.42 10.64
C PRO A 126 9.70 -9.46 11.75
N ALA A 127 8.59 -9.75 12.43
CA ALA A 127 8.54 -10.88 13.35
C ALA A 127 8.48 -12.21 12.58
N PHE A 128 7.77 -12.23 11.46
CA PHE A 128 7.67 -13.35 10.54
C PHE A 128 7.19 -12.87 9.16
N HIS A 129 7.04 -13.79 8.20
CA HIS A 129 6.51 -13.49 6.87
C HIS A 129 5.21 -14.25 6.62
N ALA A 130 4.28 -13.63 5.89
CA ALA A 130 3.04 -14.24 5.43
C ALA A 130 2.79 -13.86 3.96
N PHE A 131 1.68 -14.30 3.35
CA PHE A 131 1.19 -13.78 2.06
C PHE A 131 2.24 -13.76 0.94
N HIS A 132 2.92 -14.90 0.76
CA HIS A 132 4.00 -15.05 -0.21
C HIS A 132 5.12 -14.03 -0.03
N GLY A 133 5.59 -13.86 1.22
CA GLY A 133 6.80 -13.09 1.54
C GLY A 133 6.56 -11.68 2.06
N LEU A 134 5.32 -11.28 2.37
CA LEU A 134 5.02 -10.03 3.07
C LEU A 134 5.66 -10.05 4.48
N PRO A 135 6.55 -9.09 4.82
CA PRO A 135 7.03 -8.93 6.19
C PRO A 135 5.88 -8.49 7.12
N ILE A 136 5.56 -9.32 8.10
CA ILE A 136 4.58 -9.00 9.15
C ILE A 136 5.30 -8.30 10.29
N THR A 137 4.88 -7.06 10.56
CA THR A 137 5.54 -6.09 11.42
C THR A 137 4.53 -5.41 12.33
N LYS A 138 5.00 -4.52 13.23
CA LYS A 138 4.14 -3.75 14.13
C LYS A 138 3.39 -2.67 13.35
N GLU A 139 2.23 -3.02 12.81
CA GLU A 139 1.36 -2.07 12.10
C GLU A 139 0.11 -1.76 12.94
N ARG A 140 -0.32 -0.49 12.93
CA ARG A 140 -1.47 0.00 13.70
C ARG A 140 -2.43 0.75 12.80
N ARG A 141 -3.72 0.50 12.97
CA ARG A 141 -4.79 1.18 12.24
C ARG A 141 -5.58 2.09 13.17
N TYR A 142 -5.63 3.36 12.82
CA TYR A 142 -6.39 4.40 13.52
C TYR A 142 -7.57 4.83 12.67
N PHE A 143 -8.76 4.85 13.25
CA PHE A 143 -9.97 5.37 12.62
C PHE A 143 -10.20 6.79 13.11
N ILE A 144 -10.26 7.73 12.19
CA ILE A 144 -10.35 9.16 12.47
C ILE A 144 -11.61 9.75 11.84
N ARG A 145 -12.12 10.79 12.49
CA ARG A 145 -13.17 11.64 11.97
C ARG A 145 -13.09 13.05 12.53
N ASP A 146 -13.22 14.03 11.64
CA ASP A 146 -13.44 15.44 11.96
C ASP A 146 -12.51 15.96 13.07
N GLY A 147 -11.20 15.74 12.89
CA GLY A 147 -10.16 16.19 13.82
C GLY A 147 -9.89 15.29 15.03
N LYS A 148 -10.49 14.09 15.12
CA LYS A 148 -10.33 13.19 16.27
C LYS A 148 -10.09 11.74 15.87
N VAL A 149 -9.37 11.02 16.73
CA VAL A 149 -9.34 9.54 16.72
C VAL A 149 -10.59 9.01 17.40
N GLU A 150 -11.32 8.11 16.74
CA GLU A 150 -12.49 7.43 17.29
C GLU A 150 -12.17 6.03 17.82
N HIS A 151 -11.23 5.34 17.16
CA HIS A 151 -10.85 3.97 17.49
C HIS A 151 -9.44 3.67 16.98
N HIS A 152 -8.74 2.74 17.62
CA HIS A 152 -7.49 2.19 17.10
C HIS A 152 -7.44 0.69 17.34
N GLN A 153 -6.69 -0.02 16.49
CA GLN A 153 -6.50 -1.45 16.62
C GLN A 153 -5.20 -1.91 15.93
N PRO A 154 -4.66 -3.08 16.32
CA PRO A 154 -3.64 -3.73 15.53
C PRO A 154 -4.14 -4.00 14.11
N TYR A 155 -3.24 -3.87 13.13
CA TYR A 155 -3.61 -4.04 11.72
C TYR A 155 -3.93 -5.51 11.38
N TRP A 156 -3.18 -6.45 11.97
CA TRP A 156 -3.22 -7.87 11.62
C TRP A 156 -4.05 -8.67 12.64
N PRO A 157 -5.34 -8.95 12.35
CA PRO A 157 -6.11 -9.88 13.15
C PRO A 157 -5.60 -11.32 12.93
N PRO A 158 -5.59 -12.20 13.95
CA PRO A 158 -5.13 -13.58 13.80
C PRO A 158 -5.80 -14.36 12.68
N GLY A 159 -7.11 -14.12 12.47
CA GLY A 159 -7.87 -14.77 11.40
C GLY A 159 -7.43 -14.40 9.98
N ALA A 160 -6.76 -13.26 9.78
CA ALA A 160 -6.21 -12.88 8.49
C ALA A 160 -4.88 -13.60 8.19
N ILE A 161 -4.12 -13.97 9.23
CA ILE A 161 -2.81 -14.62 9.08
C ILE A 161 -2.93 -16.15 8.99
N ALA A 162 -3.96 -16.73 9.61
CA ALA A 162 -4.17 -18.16 9.66
C ALA A 162 -4.18 -18.79 8.25
N GLY A 163 -3.25 -19.72 8.00
CA GLY A 163 -3.12 -20.41 6.71
C GLY A 163 -2.30 -19.66 5.65
N HIS A 164 -1.76 -18.48 5.98
CA HIS A 164 -0.96 -17.65 5.06
C HIS A 164 0.51 -17.52 5.46
N THR A 165 0.97 -18.28 6.45
CA THR A 165 2.37 -18.29 6.91
C THR A 165 2.84 -19.71 7.21
N GLU A 166 4.14 -19.95 7.02
CA GLU A 166 4.82 -21.20 7.38
C GLU A 166 5.45 -21.14 8.78
N GLU A 167 5.46 -19.98 9.44
CA GLU A 167 6.06 -19.79 10.76
C GLU A 167 5.26 -20.54 11.83
N PRO A 168 5.79 -21.61 12.47
CA PRO A 168 5.04 -22.41 13.43
C PRO A 168 4.59 -21.63 14.67
N LEU A 169 5.32 -20.59 15.08
CA LEU A 169 5.03 -19.79 16.28
C LEU A 169 4.30 -18.47 15.96
N TRP A 170 3.70 -18.35 14.77
CA TRP A 170 3.12 -17.09 14.30
C TRP A 170 2.07 -16.50 15.25
N GLN A 171 1.34 -17.33 16.00
CA GLN A 171 0.32 -16.85 16.94
C GLN A 171 0.92 -16.10 18.11
N GLU A 172 2.03 -16.61 18.66
CA GLU A 172 2.75 -15.99 19.78
C GLU A 172 3.44 -14.70 19.32
N LEU A 173 4.13 -14.77 18.18
CA LEU A 173 4.77 -13.61 17.55
C LEU A 173 3.77 -12.51 17.20
N LEU A 174 2.59 -12.88 16.67
CA LEU A 174 1.54 -11.91 16.36
C LEU A 174 0.91 -11.30 17.62
N ALA A 175 0.74 -12.09 18.68
CA ALA A 175 0.26 -11.56 19.95
C ALA A 175 1.22 -10.51 20.53
N GLU A 176 2.53 -10.77 20.45
CA GLU A 176 3.56 -9.79 20.84
C GLU A 176 3.57 -8.56 19.93
N LEU A 177 3.44 -8.75 18.61
CA LEU A 177 3.34 -7.63 17.65
C LEU A 177 2.11 -6.76 17.89
N ASN A 178 1.01 -7.34 18.35
CA ASN A 178 -0.25 -6.65 18.59
C ASN A 178 -0.31 -5.93 19.95
N ASP A 179 0.64 -6.19 20.84
CA ASP A 179 0.77 -5.45 22.10
C ASP A 179 1.25 -4.01 21.82
N GLU A 180 0.52 -3.02 22.33
CA GLU A 180 0.78 -1.60 22.10
C GLU A 180 1.08 -0.92 23.43
N THR A 181 2.27 -0.32 23.55
CA THR A 181 2.65 0.38 24.77
C THR A 181 1.90 1.72 24.90
N PRO A 182 1.66 2.23 26.12
CA PRO A 182 1.02 3.52 26.33
C PRO A 182 1.72 4.70 25.62
N GLU A 183 3.06 4.64 25.52
CA GLU A 183 3.87 5.65 24.83
C GLU A 183 3.61 5.62 23.32
N THR A 184 3.55 4.42 22.73
CA THR A 184 3.25 4.23 21.30
C THR A 184 1.84 4.71 20.99
N LEU A 185 0.86 4.33 21.81
CA LEU A 185 -0.53 4.76 21.68
C LEU A 185 -0.65 6.29 21.72
N THR A 186 0.03 6.95 22.67
CA THR A 186 0.02 8.41 22.79
C THR A 186 0.62 9.08 21.55
N ALA A 187 1.77 8.59 21.07
CA ALA A 187 2.45 9.13 19.90
C ALA A 187 1.63 8.97 18.61
N LEU A 188 1.09 7.77 18.35
CA LEU A 188 0.31 7.49 17.15
C LEU A 188 -1.08 8.14 17.18
N THR A 189 -1.69 8.30 18.35
CA THR A 189 -2.91 9.10 18.50
C THR A 189 -2.65 10.55 18.07
N HIS A 190 -1.57 11.16 18.58
CA HIS A 190 -1.22 12.53 18.22
C HIS A 190 -0.96 12.70 16.71
N LEU A 191 -0.21 11.79 16.08
CA LEU A 191 0.01 11.82 14.63
C LEU A 191 -1.29 11.61 13.84
N SER A 192 -2.17 10.73 14.31
CA SER A 192 -3.47 10.49 13.67
C SER A 192 -4.41 11.69 13.77
N GLU A 193 -4.37 12.45 14.87
CA GLU A 193 -5.10 13.71 15.01
C GLU A 193 -4.57 14.80 14.07
N GLN A 194 -3.26 14.83 13.78
CA GLN A 194 -2.70 15.70 12.75
C GLN A 194 -3.25 15.37 11.36
N VAL A 195 -3.36 14.07 11.02
CA VAL A 195 -4.04 13.64 9.78
C VAL A 195 -5.51 14.05 9.79
N ALA A 196 -6.21 13.89 10.92
CA ALA A 196 -7.62 14.23 11.06
C ALA A 196 -7.90 15.74 10.94
N ALA A 197 -6.92 16.59 11.23
CA ALA A 197 -7.05 18.04 11.08
C ALA A 197 -7.10 18.48 9.61
N VAL A 198 -6.62 17.66 8.68
CA VAL A 198 -6.50 18.02 7.25
C VAL A 198 -7.39 17.16 6.34
N MET A 199 -8.11 16.21 6.92
CA MET A 199 -8.96 15.24 6.22
C MET A 199 -10.40 15.28 6.74
N ASP A 200 -11.35 15.65 5.88
CA ASP A 200 -12.77 15.70 6.23
C ASP A 200 -13.42 14.31 6.20
N GLY A 201 -14.29 14.02 7.18
CA GLY A 201 -15.09 12.81 7.25
C GLY A 201 -14.34 11.61 7.82
N TYR A 202 -14.76 10.39 7.46
CA TYR A 202 -14.23 9.15 8.00
C TYR A 202 -13.03 8.63 7.21
N TRP A 203 -11.95 8.31 7.91
CA TRP A 203 -10.75 7.71 7.35
C TRP A 203 -10.16 6.64 8.26
N SER A 204 -9.44 5.69 7.65
CA SER A 204 -8.49 4.83 8.35
C SER A 204 -7.07 5.22 7.98
N VAL A 205 -6.20 5.34 8.98
CA VAL A 205 -4.78 5.66 8.85
C VAL A 205 -3.96 4.48 9.35
N ASP A 206 -3.00 4.03 8.55
CA ASP A 206 -2.14 2.91 8.88
C ASP A 206 -0.72 3.41 9.17
N TRP A 207 -0.20 3.06 10.35
CA TRP A 207 1.13 3.39 10.83
C TRP A 207 1.99 2.14 10.93
N LEU A 208 3.26 2.27 10.54
CA LEU A 208 4.31 1.25 10.60
C LEU A 208 5.39 1.67 11.59
#